data_AF-H3H9Z0-F1
#
_entry.id   AF-H3H9Z0-F1
#
_cell.length_a   1.000
_cell.length_b   1.000
_cell.length_c   1.000
_cell.angle_alpha   90.00
_cell.angle_beta   90.00
_cell.angle_gamma   90.00
#
_symmetry.space_group_name_H-M   'P 1'
#
loop_
_entity.id
_entity.type
_entity.pdbx_description
1 polymer ?
#
loop_
_entity_poly.entity_id
_entity_poly.type
_entity_poly.pdbx_seq_one_letter_code
_entity_poly.pdbx_strand_id
1 'polypeptide(L)'
;MRRGLKDSEREVGYDSMILFHPTNSWIVKPEVTPLPYGHIMLDDEEDRVSVDAVQSGHATPDPTSKFTPAAGWDSTKNYENIAEMRDKFTGPVLDLENHYEGAHDSFDLTRLIWNASHIRTGLYHGVYEGSTGFTYGANSVWQMYEPRSDLLRDSDYYAAQINQNTSGSWRKDIFFEGATQIQYVTKPLSSLSTATLEQLEPARELLSSPSNHTGKSVN
;
A
#
# COMPACT_ATOMS: atom_id res chain seq x y z
N MET A 1 10.73 -9.67 18.86
CA MET A 1 11.47 -8.40 18.86
C MET A 1 12.17 -8.18 20.21
N ARG A 2 13.48 -7.89 20.22
CA ARG A 2 14.39 -8.07 21.39
C ARG A 2 14.15 -7.06 22.53
N ARG A 3 14.36 -7.52 23.78
CA ARG A 3 14.39 -6.77 25.06
C ARG A 3 15.04 -5.37 25.00
N GLY A 4 16.06 -5.21 24.16
CA GLY A 4 16.76 -3.93 23.97
C GLY A 4 15.88 -2.78 23.47
N LEU A 5 14.83 -3.03 22.66
CA LEU A 5 13.94 -1.95 22.21
C LEU A 5 13.12 -1.38 23.38
N LYS A 6 12.55 -2.25 24.23
CA LYS A 6 11.79 -1.83 25.42
C LYS A 6 12.67 -1.11 26.45
N ASP A 7 13.93 -1.54 26.58
CA ASP A 7 14.88 -0.89 27.46
C ASP A 7 15.23 0.53 26.94
N SER A 8 15.42 0.71 25.63
CA SER A 8 15.64 2.04 25.03
C SER A 8 14.41 2.94 25.09
N GLU A 9 13.20 2.44 24.85
CA GLU A 9 11.92 3.18 24.96
C GLU A 9 11.73 3.76 26.38
N ARG A 10 12.04 2.95 27.40
CA ARG A 10 12.01 3.37 28.80
C ARG A 10 13.00 4.49 29.13
N GLU A 11 14.17 4.50 28.51
CA GLU A 11 15.19 5.54 28.72
C GLU A 11 14.76 6.90 28.15
N VAL A 12 14.01 6.90 27.03
CA VAL A 12 13.56 8.12 26.34
C VAL A 12 12.15 8.56 26.71
N GLY A 13 11.38 7.72 27.40
CA GLY A 13 10.06 8.06 27.95
C GLY A 13 8.91 8.04 26.93
N TYR A 14 9.06 7.32 25.82
CA TYR A 14 7.98 7.08 24.86
C TYR A 14 8.07 5.68 24.27
N ASP A 15 6.92 5.13 23.88
CA ASP A 15 6.82 3.85 23.16
C ASP A 15 6.89 4.08 21.64
N SER A 16 7.60 3.23 20.90
CA SER A 16 7.71 3.34 19.45
C SER A 16 6.42 2.87 18.78
N MET A 17 6.00 3.59 17.74
CA MET A 17 4.99 3.09 16.80
C MET A 17 5.64 2.02 15.92
N ILE A 18 5.08 0.81 15.95
CA ILE A 18 5.61 -0.36 15.25
C ILE A 18 4.55 -0.85 14.26
N LEU A 19 4.98 -1.13 13.04
CA LEU A 19 4.21 -1.84 12.04
C LEU A 19 5.12 -2.86 11.35
N PHE A 20 4.52 -3.86 10.71
CA PHE A 20 5.22 -4.85 9.91
C PHE A 20 4.84 -4.64 8.45
N HIS A 21 5.81 -4.67 7.54
CA HIS A 21 5.55 -4.59 6.09
C HIS A 21 5.47 -6.01 5.50
N PRO A 22 4.28 -6.56 5.25
CA PRO A 22 4.14 -7.87 4.65
C PRO A 22 4.38 -7.81 3.14
N THR A 23 4.52 -8.98 2.51
CA THR A 23 4.56 -9.10 1.03
C THR A 23 3.15 -9.09 0.44
N ASN A 24 2.97 -8.76 -0.85
CA ASN A 24 1.65 -8.81 -1.49
C ASN A 24 1.13 -10.22 -1.82
N SER A 25 2.01 -11.23 -1.78
CA SER A 25 1.72 -12.58 -2.26
C SER A 25 2.13 -13.62 -1.23
N TRP A 26 1.38 -14.71 -1.14
CA TRP A 26 1.65 -15.76 -0.16
C TRP A 26 1.44 -17.15 -0.74
N ILE A 27 2.00 -18.16 -0.07
CA ILE A 27 1.94 -19.54 -0.51
C ILE A 27 0.74 -20.24 0.14
N VAL A 28 -0.28 -20.57 -0.66
CA VAL A 28 -1.53 -21.19 -0.16
C VAL A 28 -1.47 -22.71 -0.05
N LYS A 29 -0.40 -23.35 -0.56
CA LYS A 29 -0.27 -24.81 -0.63
C LYS A 29 1.19 -25.26 -0.40
N PRO A 30 1.43 -26.44 0.23
CA PRO A 30 0.44 -27.44 0.66
C PRO A 30 -0.26 -27.10 1.99
N GLU A 31 0.26 -26.15 2.74
CA GLU A 31 -0.32 -25.61 3.97
C GLU A 31 -0.91 -24.23 3.68
N VAL A 32 -1.96 -23.86 4.40
CA VAL A 32 -2.55 -22.52 4.28
C VAL A 32 -1.68 -21.57 5.08
N THR A 33 -0.75 -20.85 4.43
CA THR A 33 -0.06 -19.76 5.13
C THR A 33 -1.07 -18.66 5.45
N PRO A 34 -0.92 -17.97 6.59
CA PRO A 34 -1.77 -16.84 6.91
C PRO A 34 -1.73 -15.75 5.83
N LEU A 35 -2.79 -14.93 5.79
CA LEU A 35 -2.84 -13.78 4.90
C LEU A 35 -1.75 -12.78 5.25
N PRO A 36 -1.18 -12.09 4.25
CA PRO A 36 -0.10 -11.15 4.48
C PRO A 36 -0.59 -9.78 5.00
N TYR A 37 -1.09 -9.78 6.24
CA TYR A 37 -1.38 -8.58 7.03
C TYR A 37 -0.34 -8.43 8.15
N GLY A 38 0.03 -7.19 8.47
CA GLY A 38 1.07 -6.87 9.42
C GLY A 38 0.84 -7.47 10.82
N HIS A 39 -0.38 -7.41 11.34
CA HIS A 39 -0.75 -7.96 12.65
C HIS A 39 -0.58 -9.48 12.74
N ILE A 40 -0.79 -10.18 11.63
CA ILE A 40 -0.69 -11.65 11.56
C ILE A 40 0.77 -12.12 11.58
N MET A 41 1.69 -11.28 11.09
CA MET A 41 3.11 -11.64 10.96
C MET A 41 3.86 -11.65 12.29
N LEU A 42 3.24 -11.14 13.35
CA LEU A 42 3.80 -11.00 14.69
C LEU A 42 2.76 -11.48 15.73
N ASP A 43 2.17 -12.66 15.54
CA ASP A 43 1.11 -13.23 16.39
C ASP A 43 1.48 -13.32 17.89
N ASP A 44 2.72 -13.72 18.21
CA ASP A 44 3.23 -13.75 19.59
C ASP A 44 3.57 -12.35 20.17
N GLU A 45 3.48 -11.30 19.36
CA GLU A 45 3.81 -9.91 19.72
C GLU A 45 2.76 -8.92 19.18
N GLU A 46 1.51 -9.36 19.01
CA GLU A 46 0.43 -8.54 18.43
C GLU A 46 0.19 -7.26 19.24
N ASP A 47 0.39 -7.32 20.57
CA ASP A 47 0.34 -6.17 21.48
C ASP A 47 1.32 -5.05 21.12
N ARG A 48 2.33 -5.36 20.29
CA ARG A 48 3.31 -4.39 19.82
C ARG A 48 2.98 -3.80 18.46
N VAL A 49 2.13 -4.45 17.65
CA VAL A 49 1.73 -3.91 16.36
C VAL A 49 0.81 -2.73 16.62
N SER A 50 1.32 -1.52 16.41
CA SER A 50 0.59 -0.27 16.63
C SER A 50 -0.36 0.06 15.48
N VAL A 51 0.02 -0.36 14.26
CA VAL A 51 -0.73 -0.16 13.03
C VAL A 51 -0.66 -1.43 12.21
N ASP A 52 -1.81 -1.96 11.83
CA ASP A 52 -1.86 -3.08 10.89
C ASP A 52 -1.62 -2.57 9.47
N ALA A 53 -0.99 -3.39 8.64
CA ALA A 53 -0.53 -2.95 7.34
C ALA A 53 -0.61 -4.03 6.26
N VAL A 54 -0.74 -3.56 5.02
CA VAL A 54 -0.75 -4.41 3.83
C VAL A 54 0.10 -3.80 2.73
N GLN A 55 0.65 -4.66 1.87
CA GLN A 55 1.09 -4.29 0.52
C GLN A 55 0.00 -4.74 -0.46
N SER A 56 -0.79 -3.80 -0.98
CA SER A 56 -1.87 -4.11 -1.94
C SER A 56 -1.39 -4.16 -3.40
N GLY A 57 -0.29 -3.46 -3.71
CA GLY A 57 0.30 -3.37 -5.05
C GLY A 57 0.98 -4.67 -5.51
N HIS A 58 1.41 -4.81 -6.76
CA HIS A 58 1.24 -3.89 -7.90
C HIS A 58 0.64 -4.62 -9.12
N ALA A 59 -0.10 -5.71 -8.88
CA ALA A 59 -0.54 -6.64 -9.90
C ALA A 59 -2.06 -6.77 -9.93
N THR A 60 -2.63 -6.76 -11.13
CA THR A 60 -3.97 -7.33 -11.35
C THR A 60 -3.88 -8.83 -11.55
N PRO A 61 -4.89 -9.62 -11.12
CA PRO A 61 -4.86 -11.08 -11.27
C PRO A 61 -4.64 -11.48 -12.72
N ASP A 62 -3.63 -12.33 -12.97
CA ASP A 62 -3.39 -12.90 -14.29
C ASP A 62 -4.19 -14.21 -14.45
N PRO A 63 -5.26 -14.23 -15.27
CA PRO A 63 -6.05 -15.44 -15.48
C PRO A 63 -5.28 -16.55 -16.20
N THR A 64 -4.11 -16.25 -16.77
CA THR A 64 -3.27 -17.22 -17.48
C THR A 64 -2.21 -17.86 -16.58
N SER A 65 -2.02 -17.34 -15.37
CA SER A 65 -1.05 -17.88 -14.41
C SER A 65 -1.39 -19.31 -14.05
N LYS A 66 -0.38 -20.19 -14.16
CA LYS A 66 -0.50 -21.63 -13.85
C LYS A 66 0.12 -21.99 -12.51
N PHE A 67 0.78 -21.03 -11.84
CA PHE A 67 1.41 -21.26 -10.54
C PHE A 67 0.39 -21.09 -9.41
N THR A 68 -0.40 -22.14 -9.22
CA THR A 68 -1.47 -22.18 -8.19
C THR A 68 -1.01 -22.23 -6.72
N PRO A 69 0.27 -22.53 -6.37
CA PRO A 69 0.69 -22.44 -4.97
C PRO A 69 0.78 -21.02 -4.43
N ALA A 70 0.84 -19.97 -5.27
CA ALA A 70 0.82 -18.58 -4.82
C ALA A 70 -0.54 -17.93 -5.04
N ALA A 71 -0.96 -17.13 -4.07
CA ALA A 71 -2.08 -16.20 -4.19
C ALA A 71 -1.58 -14.76 -4.01
N GLY A 72 -2.35 -13.82 -4.53
CA GLY A 72 -2.12 -12.39 -4.40
C GLY A 72 -3.45 -11.64 -4.50
N TRP A 73 -3.42 -10.36 -4.17
CA TRP A 73 -4.59 -9.48 -4.21
C TRP A 73 -4.84 -8.96 -5.62
N ASP A 74 -6.03 -8.39 -5.84
CA ASP A 74 -6.26 -7.50 -6.97
C ASP A 74 -5.90 -6.07 -6.56
N SER A 75 -4.77 -5.55 -7.05
CA SER A 75 -4.27 -4.22 -6.65
C SER A 75 -5.26 -3.07 -6.97
N THR A 76 -6.24 -3.29 -7.84
CA THR A 76 -7.29 -2.27 -8.11
C THR A 76 -8.36 -2.20 -7.02
N LYS A 77 -8.34 -3.14 -6.07
CA LYS A 77 -9.35 -3.32 -5.02
C LYS A 77 -8.75 -3.29 -3.62
N ASN A 78 -7.72 -2.49 -3.40
CA ASN A 78 -7.06 -2.36 -2.11
C ASN A 78 -8.00 -2.00 -0.93
N TYR A 79 -9.17 -1.41 -1.21
CA TYR A 79 -10.23 -1.20 -0.20
C TYR A 79 -10.74 -2.51 0.43
N GLU A 80 -10.68 -3.64 -0.29
CA GLU A 80 -11.06 -4.95 0.28
C GLU A 80 -10.08 -5.35 1.40
N ASN A 81 -8.79 -5.09 1.21
CA ASN A 81 -7.77 -5.32 2.24
C ASN A 81 -7.95 -4.38 3.44
N ILE A 82 -8.24 -3.10 3.20
CA ILE A 82 -8.49 -2.15 4.29
C ILE A 82 -9.70 -2.57 5.13
N ALA A 83 -10.81 -2.92 4.48
CA ALA A 83 -12.02 -3.39 5.18
C ALA A 83 -11.73 -4.65 6.01
N GLU A 84 -11.03 -5.64 5.42
CA GLU A 84 -10.69 -6.87 6.14
C GLU A 84 -9.77 -6.63 7.34
N MET A 85 -8.77 -5.74 7.22
CA MET A 85 -7.92 -5.36 8.35
C MET A 85 -8.74 -4.64 9.43
N ARG A 86 -9.66 -3.74 9.07
CA ARG A 86 -10.54 -3.04 10.04
C ARG A 86 -11.46 -3.97 10.80
N ASP A 87 -11.90 -5.06 10.19
CA ASP A 87 -12.74 -6.08 10.83
C ASP A 87 -11.96 -6.96 11.82
N LYS A 88 -10.64 -7.09 11.63
CA LYS A 88 -9.79 -8.03 12.38
C LYS A 88 -8.83 -7.35 13.35
N PHE A 89 -8.50 -6.09 13.12
CA PHE A 89 -7.56 -5.32 13.91
C PHE A 89 -8.23 -4.08 14.51
N THR A 90 -8.15 -3.94 15.83
CA THR A 90 -8.82 -2.86 16.57
C THR A 90 -8.13 -1.51 16.47
N GLY A 91 -6.86 -1.48 16.05
CA GLY A 91 -6.09 -0.26 15.87
C GLY A 91 -6.24 0.38 14.49
N PRO A 92 -5.43 1.39 14.17
CA PRO A 92 -5.35 1.97 12.83
C PRO A 92 -4.81 0.94 11.82
N VAL A 93 -5.21 1.10 10.56
CA VAL A 93 -4.74 0.26 9.45
C VAL A 93 -4.14 1.14 8.34
N LEU A 94 -3.23 0.58 7.54
CA LEU A 94 -2.53 1.32 6.48
C LEU A 94 -2.18 0.45 5.28
N ASP A 95 -2.49 0.93 4.07
CA ASP A 95 -1.88 0.38 2.84
C ASP A 95 -0.49 1.02 2.65
N LEU A 96 0.55 0.23 2.93
CA LEU A 96 1.94 0.68 2.93
C LEU A 96 2.57 0.73 1.54
N GLU A 97 2.04 -0.05 0.60
CA GLU A 97 2.65 -0.22 -0.71
C GLU A 97 1.59 -0.61 -1.74
N ASN A 98 0.92 0.42 -2.25
CA ASN A 98 -0.01 0.33 -3.38
C ASN A 98 0.76 0.26 -4.72
N HIS A 99 0.09 0.19 -5.87
CA HIS A 99 0.78 0.28 -7.17
C HIS A 99 1.63 1.54 -7.29
N TYR A 100 2.83 1.41 -7.85
CA TYR A 100 3.76 2.54 -8.02
C TYR A 100 3.51 3.30 -9.32
N GLU A 101 3.51 4.63 -9.27
CA GLU A 101 3.39 5.44 -10.48
C GLU A 101 4.58 5.20 -11.41
N GLY A 102 4.31 4.99 -12.70
CA GLY A 102 5.34 4.68 -13.70
C GLY A 102 5.81 3.22 -13.69
N ALA A 103 5.33 2.36 -12.78
CA ALA A 103 5.53 0.91 -12.88
C ALA A 103 4.52 0.30 -13.87
N HIS A 104 4.93 -0.76 -14.55
CA HIS A 104 3.98 -1.61 -15.25
C HIS A 104 3.17 -2.46 -14.25
N ASP A 105 1.92 -2.79 -14.60
CA ASP A 105 1.12 -3.79 -13.88
C ASP A 105 1.88 -5.13 -13.80
N SER A 106 2.05 -5.65 -12.58
CA SER A 106 2.88 -6.81 -12.26
C SER A 106 4.34 -6.67 -12.74
N PHE A 107 4.77 -5.44 -12.96
CA PHE A 107 6.04 -5.09 -13.58
C PHE A 107 6.26 -5.74 -14.95
N ASP A 108 5.20 -6.10 -15.68
CA ASP A 108 5.30 -6.71 -17.01
C ASP A 108 5.26 -5.62 -18.10
N LEU A 109 6.33 -5.52 -18.89
CA LEU A 109 6.46 -4.53 -19.97
C LEU A 109 5.33 -4.59 -21.01
N THR A 110 4.59 -5.70 -21.10
CA THR A 110 3.44 -5.86 -22.00
C THR A 110 2.12 -5.38 -21.42
N ARG A 111 2.06 -5.17 -20.10
CA ARG A 111 0.88 -4.65 -19.39
C ARG A 111 0.92 -3.13 -19.31
N LEU A 112 -0.19 -2.52 -18.87
CA LEU A 112 -0.31 -1.08 -18.74
C LEU A 112 0.69 -0.50 -17.73
N ILE A 113 0.96 0.81 -17.82
CA ILE A 113 1.68 1.56 -16.80
C ILE A 113 0.69 2.21 -15.83
N TRP A 114 0.91 2.03 -14.54
CA TRP A 114 0.15 2.71 -13.49
C TRP A 114 0.42 4.21 -13.57
N ASN A 115 -0.65 5.00 -13.72
CA ASN A 115 -0.58 6.44 -13.93
C ASN A 115 -1.21 7.18 -12.74
N ALA A 116 -1.15 8.51 -12.73
CA ALA A 116 -1.71 9.33 -11.67
C ALA A 116 -3.18 9.01 -11.34
N SER A 117 -4.01 8.67 -12.33
CA SER A 117 -5.41 8.31 -12.08
C SER A 117 -5.53 6.99 -11.31
N HIS A 118 -4.79 5.95 -11.73
CA HIS A 118 -4.76 4.68 -11.02
C HIS A 118 -4.29 4.87 -9.57
N ILE A 119 -3.21 5.65 -9.38
CA ILE A 119 -2.66 5.98 -8.07
C ILE A 119 -3.75 6.61 -7.19
N ARG A 120 -4.35 7.72 -7.64
CA ARG A 120 -5.38 8.41 -6.86
C ARG A 120 -6.54 7.49 -6.52
N THR A 121 -7.02 6.66 -7.46
CA THR A 121 -8.09 5.69 -7.18
C THR A 121 -7.72 4.79 -6.00
N GLY A 122 -6.54 4.17 -6.00
CA GLY A 122 -6.09 3.33 -4.88
C GLY A 122 -5.96 4.10 -3.55
N LEU A 123 -5.43 5.33 -3.58
CA LEU A 123 -5.27 6.14 -2.37
C LEU A 123 -6.60 6.62 -1.79
N TYR A 124 -7.54 7.07 -2.63
CA TYR A 124 -8.90 7.44 -2.19
C TYR A 124 -9.63 6.21 -1.66
N HIS A 125 -9.56 5.08 -2.35
CA HIS A 125 -10.14 3.82 -1.89
C HIS A 125 -9.60 3.42 -0.52
N GLY A 126 -8.28 3.49 -0.30
CA GLY A 126 -7.69 3.14 0.99
C GLY A 126 -8.15 4.06 2.12
N VAL A 127 -8.02 5.39 1.94
CA VAL A 127 -8.36 6.38 3.00
C VAL A 127 -9.85 6.38 3.32
N TYR A 128 -10.72 6.39 2.32
CA TYR A 128 -12.16 6.49 2.53
C TYR A 128 -12.79 5.15 2.94
N GLU A 129 -12.02 4.07 2.88
CA GLU A 129 -12.35 2.78 3.51
C GLU A 129 -11.79 2.66 4.95
N GLY A 130 -11.18 3.72 5.50
CA GLY A 130 -10.82 3.78 6.91
C GLY A 130 -9.33 3.54 7.21
N SER A 131 -8.46 3.59 6.19
CA SER A 131 -7.02 3.68 6.42
C SER A 131 -6.66 4.99 7.14
N THR A 132 -5.73 4.93 8.08
CA THR A 132 -5.26 6.11 8.84
C THR A 132 -4.46 7.11 7.99
N GLY A 133 -4.07 6.68 6.78
CA GLY A 133 -3.34 7.48 5.81
C GLY A 133 -3.04 6.67 4.57
N PHE A 134 -1.93 6.96 3.90
CA PHE A 134 -1.45 6.19 2.76
C PHE A 134 0.06 6.41 2.55
N THR A 135 0.70 5.48 1.86
CA THR A 135 2.03 5.66 1.27
C THR A 135 1.89 5.82 -0.24
N TYR A 136 2.57 6.82 -0.80
CA TYR A 136 2.75 6.97 -2.25
C TYR A 136 4.09 6.38 -2.67
N GLY A 137 4.13 5.70 -3.82
CA GLY A 137 5.37 5.25 -4.44
C GLY A 137 5.39 5.51 -5.94
N ALA A 138 6.59 5.78 -6.46
CA ALA A 138 6.88 5.92 -7.87
C ALA A 138 8.08 5.03 -8.21
N ASN A 139 8.00 4.31 -9.34
CA ASN A 139 8.92 3.20 -9.63
C ASN A 139 10.39 3.64 -9.69
N SER A 140 10.66 4.79 -10.30
CA SER A 140 12.01 5.35 -10.38
C SER A 140 12.46 5.96 -9.05
N VAL A 141 11.54 6.51 -8.25
CA VAL A 141 11.86 7.26 -7.03
C VAL A 141 12.30 6.33 -5.91
N TRP A 142 11.58 5.24 -5.63
CA TRP A 142 11.98 4.32 -4.56
C TRP A 142 13.32 3.63 -4.86
N GLN A 143 13.63 3.45 -6.15
CA GLN A 143 14.91 2.93 -6.61
C GLN A 143 16.03 3.98 -6.57
N MET A 144 15.70 5.27 -6.56
CA MET A 144 16.61 6.37 -6.87
C MET A 144 17.24 6.25 -8.28
N TYR A 145 16.48 5.74 -9.26
CA TYR A 145 16.97 5.43 -10.60
C TYR A 145 17.29 6.68 -11.42
N GLU A 146 18.44 6.67 -12.08
CA GLU A 146 18.88 7.72 -12.98
C GLU A 146 19.51 7.09 -14.23
N PRO A 147 19.19 7.57 -15.46
CA PRO A 147 19.85 7.09 -16.66
C PRO A 147 21.34 7.39 -16.58
N ARG A 148 22.14 6.47 -17.14
CA ARG A 148 23.60 6.58 -17.16
C ARG A 148 24.12 7.91 -17.70
N SER A 149 23.40 8.52 -18.65
CA SER A 149 23.71 9.82 -19.23
C SER A 149 23.65 10.98 -18.24
N ASP A 150 22.85 10.85 -17.18
CA ASP A 150 22.57 11.92 -16.22
C ASP A 150 23.37 11.71 -14.91
N LEU A 151 24.27 10.72 -14.88
CA LEU A 151 25.18 10.44 -13.77
C LEU A 151 26.51 11.21 -13.90
N LEU A 152 27.04 11.65 -12.75
CA LEU A 152 28.34 12.31 -12.69
C LEU A 152 29.52 11.35 -12.89
N ARG A 153 29.34 10.08 -12.49
CA ARG A 153 30.37 9.05 -12.57
C ARG A 153 29.74 7.75 -13.05
N ASP A 154 30.47 7.06 -13.91
CA ASP A 154 30.05 5.77 -14.42
C ASP A 154 29.92 4.69 -13.32
N SER A 155 30.72 4.81 -12.25
CA SER A 155 30.68 3.92 -11.09
C SER A 155 29.39 3.99 -10.28
N ASP A 156 28.60 5.06 -10.45
CA ASP A 156 27.33 5.24 -9.75
C ASP A 156 26.16 4.56 -10.51
N TYR A 157 26.42 4.04 -11.71
CA TYR A 157 25.42 3.38 -12.54
C TYR A 157 25.04 2.00 -11.99
N TYR A 158 23.75 1.73 -11.98
CA TYR A 158 23.19 0.40 -11.83
C TYR A 158 22.09 0.18 -12.87
N ALA A 159 21.92 -1.08 -13.28
CA ALA A 159 20.91 -1.44 -14.26
C ALA A 159 19.50 -1.23 -13.69
N ALA A 160 18.59 -0.72 -14.53
CA ALA A 160 17.17 -0.59 -14.21
C ALA A 160 16.63 -1.92 -13.67
N GLN A 161 16.03 -1.90 -12.48
CA GLN A 161 15.44 -3.08 -11.85
C GLN A 161 13.94 -3.12 -12.11
N ILE A 162 13.37 -4.33 -12.05
CA ILE A 162 11.92 -4.54 -12.05
C ILE A 162 11.22 -3.80 -13.21
N ASN A 163 11.82 -3.91 -14.41
CA ASN A 163 11.34 -3.29 -15.64
C ASN A 163 11.10 -1.77 -15.57
N GLN A 164 11.90 -1.06 -14.74
CA GLN A 164 11.97 0.39 -14.74
C GLN A 164 12.34 0.92 -16.14
N ASN A 165 11.64 1.97 -16.57
CA ASN A 165 11.96 2.66 -17.82
C ASN A 165 13.38 3.24 -17.75
N THR A 166 14.26 2.81 -18.65
CA THR A 166 15.66 3.21 -18.68
C THR A 166 15.87 4.70 -18.96
N SER A 167 14.87 5.39 -19.52
CA SER A 167 14.89 6.85 -19.69
C SER A 167 14.25 7.62 -18.52
N GLY A 168 13.65 6.94 -17.55
CA GLY A 168 13.05 7.57 -16.36
C GLY A 168 14.12 8.06 -15.39
N SER A 169 13.79 9.02 -14.52
CA SER A 169 14.75 9.66 -13.62
C SER A 169 14.03 10.06 -12.34
N TRP A 170 14.50 9.58 -11.19
CA TRP A 170 13.91 9.91 -9.88
C TRP A 170 13.84 11.42 -9.63
N ARG A 171 14.82 12.18 -10.15
CA ARG A 171 14.88 13.64 -10.01
C ARG A 171 13.76 14.36 -10.75
N LYS A 172 13.29 13.77 -11.84
CA LYS A 172 12.18 14.29 -12.65
C LYS A 172 10.85 13.72 -12.14
N ASP A 173 10.84 12.44 -11.83
CA ASP A 173 9.65 11.66 -11.50
C ASP A 173 9.15 11.90 -10.06
N ILE A 174 9.96 12.52 -9.19
CA ILE A 174 9.47 13.09 -7.92
C ILE A 174 8.36 14.15 -8.13
N PHE A 175 8.27 14.70 -9.34
CA PHE A 175 7.24 15.63 -9.78
C PHE A 175 6.19 14.97 -10.68
N PHE A 176 6.05 13.64 -10.64
CA PHE A 176 4.93 12.97 -11.30
C PHE A 176 3.60 13.59 -10.88
N GLU A 177 2.62 13.53 -11.79
CA GLU A 177 1.31 14.14 -11.57
C GLU A 177 0.68 13.58 -10.28
N GLY A 178 0.71 12.25 -10.08
CA GLY A 178 0.21 11.64 -8.84
C GLY A 178 0.92 12.19 -7.60
N ALA A 179 2.26 12.25 -7.60
CA ALA A 179 3.06 12.82 -6.50
C ALA A 179 2.63 14.25 -6.13
N THR A 180 2.27 15.09 -7.10
CA THR A 180 1.83 16.47 -6.83
C THR A 180 0.39 16.56 -6.33
N GLN A 181 -0.41 15.50 -6.51
CA GLN A 181 -1.84 15.50 -6.24
C GLN A 181 -2.24 14.68 -5.02
N ILE A 182 -1.39 13.79 -4.50
CA ILE A 182 -1.71 12.95 -3.35
C ILE A 182 -2.18 13.74 -2.12
N GLN A 183 -1.70 14.97 -1.94
CA GLN A 183 -2.15 15.88 -0.89
C GLN A 183 -3.67 16.11 -0.89
N TYR A 184 -4.33 16.00 -2.05
CA TYR A 184 -5.78 16.21 -2.17
C TYR A 184 -6.61 15.03 -1.67
N VAL A 185 -5.99 13.88 -1.41
CA VAL A 185 -6.67 12.72 -0.80
C VAL A 185 -7.11 13.06 0.63
N THR A 186 -6.24 13.71 1.41
CA THR A 186 -6.52 14.06 2.82
C THR A 186 -6.85 15.53 3.04
N LYS A 187 -6.66 16.40 2.05
CA LYS A 187 -7.00 17.84 2.16
C LYS A 187 -8.44 18.12 2.62
N PRO A 188 -9.49 17.39 2.20
CA PRO A 188 -10.84 17.62 2.72
C PRO A 188 -10.98 17.37 4.23
N LEU A 189 -10.08 16.55 4.81
CA LEU A 189 -10.08 16.19 6.22
C LEU A 189 -9.23 17.16 7.07
N SER A 190 -8.39 18.00 6.45
CA SER A 190 -7.36 18.77 7.15
C SER A 190 -7.88 19.92 8.03
N SER A 191 -9.16 20.29 7.88
CA SER A 191 -9.80 21.32 8.72
C SER A 191 -10.56 20.73 9.91
N LEU A 192 -10.68 19.41 9.99
CA LEU A 192 -11.37 18.72 11.07
C LEU A 192 -10.50 18.68 12.34
N SER A 193 -11.15 18.74 13.51
CA SER A 193 -10.44 18.54 14.78
C SER A 193 -10.05 17.08 14.95
N THR A 194 -9.02 16.79 15.74
CA THR A 194 -8.65 15.40 16.09
C THR A 194 -9.83 14.61 16.63
N ALA A 195 -10.62 15.19 17.54
CA ALA A 195 -11.81 14.55 18.10
C ALA A 195 -12.87 14.22 17.03
N THR A 196 -12.93 14.99 15.95
CA THR A 196 -13.81 14.69 14.80
C THR A 196 -13.22 13.61 13.91
N LEU A 197 -11.91 13.67 13.63
CA LEU A 197 -11.21 12.66 12.82
C LEU A 197 -11.32 11.27 13.44
N GLU A 198 -11.17 11.17 14.76
CA GLU A 198 -11.26 9.91 15.52
C GLU A 198 -12.68 9.32 15.56
N GLN A 199 -13.70 10.09 15.16
CA GLN A 199 -15.09 9.63 15.05
C GLN A 199 -15.49 9.27 13.60
N LEU A 200 -14.63 9.49 12.62
CA LEU A 200 -14.94 9.15 11.23
C LEU A 200 -14.90 7.63 11.05
N GLU A 201 -15.91 7.10 10.36
CA GLU A 201 -15.99 5.71 9.95
C GLU A 201 -16.37 5.60 8.47
N PRO A 202 -15.95 4.52 7.77
CA PRO A 202 -16.45 4.21 6.44
C PRO A 202 -17.95 3.97 6.48
N ALA A 203 -18.69 4.58 5.56
CA ALA A 203 -20.16 4.57 5.54
C ALA A 203 -20.67 4.17 4.15
N ARG A 204 -20.34 2.95 3.71
CA ARG A 204 -20.69 2.42 2.37
C ARG A 204 -22.20 2.40 2.13
N GLU A 205 -23.00 2.25 3.19
CA GLU A 205 -24.46 2.26 3.17
C GLU A 205 -25.07 3.60 2.71
N LEU A 206 -24.30 4.70 2.74
CA LEU A 206 -24.72 5.98 2.16
C LEU A 206 -24.83 5.91 0.62
N LEU A 207 -24.14 4.96 -0.01
CA LEU A 207 -24.24 4.70 -1.44
C LEU A 207 -25.48 3.86 -1.72
N SER A 208 -26.62 4.52 -1.95
CA SER A 208 -27.81 3.81 -2.45
C SER A 208 -27.58 3.36 -3.90
N SER A 209 -27.80 2.08 -4.17
CA SER A 209 -27.96 1.63 -5.56
C SER A 209 -29.23 2.26 -6.14
N PRO A 210 -29.23 2.72 -7.41
CA PRO A 210 -30.48 2.87 -8.13
C PRO A 210 -31.27 1.56 -8.01
N SER A 211 -32.56 1.70 -7.72
CA SER A 211 -33.48 0.60 -7.41
C SER A 211 -33.30 -0.61 -8.35
N ASN A 212 -33.22 -1.81 -7.76
CA ASN A 212 -33.23 -3.15 -8.38
C ASN A 212 -31.89 -3.89 -8.59
N HIS A 213 -30.74 -3.40 -8.12
CA HIS A 213 -29.54 -4.25 -8.03
C HIS A 213 -29.50 -4.99 -6.69
N THR A 214 -29.73 -6.31 -6.74
CA THR A 214 -29.63 -7.26 -5.62
C THR A 214 -28.21 -7.82 -5.44
N GLY A 215 -27.19 -7.15 -6.01
CA GLY A 215 -25.81 -7.51 -5.76
C GLY A 215 -25.51 -7.29 -4.28
N LYS A 216 -25.21 -8.38 -3.55
CA LYS A 216 -24.68 -8.27 -2.20
C LYS A 216 -23.44 -7.40 -2.27
N SER A 217 -23.48 -6.22 -1.67
CA SER A 217 -22.28 -5.58 -1.16
C SER A 217 -21.68 -6.59 -0.19
N VAL A 218 -20.56 -7.19 -0.56
CA VAL A 218 -19.84 -8.13 0.29
C VAL A 218 -19.27 -7.32 1.45
N ASN A 219 -19.67 -7.72 2.67
CA ASN A 219 -18.97 -7.38 3.90
C ASN A 219 -17.63 -8.11 3.88
#